data_AF-A0A183VGE3-F1
#
_entry.id   AF-A0A183VGE3-F1
#
_cell.length_a   1.000
_cell.length_b   1.000
_cell.length_c   1.000
_cell.angle_alpha   90.00
_cell.angle_beta   90.00
_cell.angle_gamma   90.00
#
_symmetry.space_group_name_H-M   'P 1'
#
loop_
_entity.id
_entity.type
_entity.pdbx_description
1 polymer ?
#
loop_
_entity_poly.entity_id
_entity_poly.type
_entity_poly.pdbx_seq_one_letter_code
_entity_poly.pdbx_strand_id
1 'polypeptide(L)'
;MQLIDLFSLPWAGLLSTVVQYFDDNAITFDPLCMYQDVASSVRYVHASGAMYRAVSQNLEHYVHKNVGLKEYLSRLIASGKQLFMVTNSPFSFMSRGMCYMLGEDWRQYFKYIIVMAKKPDFFQVTSVPYKFYLF
;
A
#
# COMPACT_ATOMS: atom_id res chain seq x y z
N MET A 1 0.11 7.40 -17.28
CA MET A 1 0.24 7.33 -15.81
C MET A 1 -1.11 7.68 -15.22
N GLN A 2 -1.71 6.80 -14.42
CA GLN A 2 -3.00 7.07 -13.80
C GLN A 2 -2.75 7.77 -12.45
N LEU A 3 -2.96 9.09 -12.40
CA LEU A 3 -2.81 9.92 -11.21
C LEU A 3 -4.06 9.83 -10.33
N ILE A 4 -4.43 8.64 -9.88
CA ILE A 4 -5.74 8.37 -9.26
C ILE A 4 -5.67 8.02 -7.78
N ASP A 5 -4.47 7.99 -7.20
CA ASP A 5 -4.25 7.63 -5.80
C ASP A 5 -3.32 8.60 -5.08
N LEU A 6 -3.22 8.44 -3.75
CA LEU A 6 -2.35 9.29 -2.93
C LEU A 6 -0.86 9.09 -3.23
N PHE A 7 -0.45 7.98 -3.87
CA PHE A 7 0.93 7.78 -4.32
C PHE A 7 1.29 8.63 -5.53
N SER A 8 0.28 9.16 -6.23
CA SER A 8 0.44 10.01 -7.40
C SER A 8 1.03 11.39 -7.05
N LEU A 9 0.80 11.88 -5.82
CA LEU A 9 1.32 13.18 -5.36
C LEU A 9 2.85 13.20 -5.19
N PRO A 10 3.47 12.32 -4.38
CA PRO A 10 4.92 12.27 -4.28
C PRO A 10 5.57 11.90 -5.61
N TRP A 11 4.86 11.16 -6.47
CA TRP A 11 5.33 10.89 -7.83
C TRP A 11 5.51 12.17 -8.66
N ALA A 12 4.45 12.97 -8.75
CA ALA A 12 4.46 14.21 -9.51
C ALA A 12 5.50 15.19 -8.96
N GLY A 13 5.60 15.28 -7.63
CA GLY A 13 6.63 16.08 -6.96
C GLY A 13 8.05 15.62 -7.31
N LEU A 14 8.33 14.31 -7.23
CA LEU A 14 9.64 13.76 -7.56
C LEU A 14 10.00 14.03 -9.03
N LEU A 15 9.08 13.75 -9.95
CA LEU A 15 9.31 13.96 -11.38
C LEU A 15 9.59 15.45 -11.68
N SER A 16 8.77 16.35 -11.13
CA SER A 16 8.96 17.79 -11.28
C SER A 16 10.30 18.26 -10.70
N THR A 17 10.71 17.73 -9.55
CA THR A 17 11.97 18.10 -8.89
C THR A 17 13.18 17.64 -9.70
N VAL A 18 13.14 16.42 -10.27
CA VAL A 18 14.22 15.89 -11.11
C VAL A 18 14.36 16.69 -12.40
N VAL A 19 13.24 17.02 -13.06
CA VAL A 19 13.24 17.85 -14.28
C VAL A 19 13.83 19.23 -13.96
N GLN A 20 13.32 19.90 -12.93
CA GLN A 20 13.84 21.21 -12.52
C GLN A 20 15.35 21.15 -12.22
N TYR A 21 15.81 20.11 -11.53
CA TYR A 21 17.23 19.94 -11.23
C TYR A 21 18.07 19.79 -12.51
N PHE A 22 17.59 19.09 -13.53
CA PHE A 22 18.30 18.99 -14.80
C PHE A 22 18.33 20.32 -15.56
N ASP A 23 17.22 21.06 -15.58
CA ASP A 23 17.14 22.37 -16.21
C ASP A 23 18.09 23.38 -15.54
N ASP A 24 18.07 23.46 -14.21
CA ASP A 24 18.91 24.39 -13.43
C ASP A 24 20.41 24.12 -13.61
N ASN A 25 20.79 22.88 -13.90
CA ASN A 25 22.18 22.46 -14.06
C ASN A 25 22.60 22.24 -15.52
N ALA A 26 21.74 22.61 -16.49
CA ALA A 26 21.96 22.40 -17.92
C ALA A 26 22.34 20.95 -18.28
N ILE A 27 21.78 19.97 -17.57
CA ILE A 27 22.00 18.54 -17.83
C ILE A 27 21.08 18.13 -18.98
N THR A 28 21.66 17.68 -20.09
CA THR A 28 20.86 17.12 -21.19
C THR A 28 20.39 15.73 -20.82
N PHE A 29 19.09 15.45 -20.99
CA PHE A 29 18.49 14.16 -20.71
C PHE A 29 17.47 13.78 -21.78
N ASP A 30 17.28 12.47 -21.98
CA ASP A 30 16.13 11.96 -22.72
C ASP A 30 14.91 11.87 -21.76
N PRO A 31 13.77 12.53 -22.07
CA PRO A 31 12.62 12.53 -21.18
C PRO A 31 12.04 11.14 -20.90
N LEU A 32 12.11 10.21 -21.86
CA LEU A 32 11.56 8.87 -21.69
C LEU A 32 12.45 8.02 -20.78
N CYS A 33 13.77 8.06 -20.96
CA CYS A 33 14.74 7.40 -20.08
C CYS A 33 14.65 7.94 -18.65
N MET A 34 14.64 9.28 -18.48
CA MET A 34 14.49 9.89 -17.15
C MET A 34 13.20 9.44 -16.47
N TYR A 35 12.08 9.45 -17.20
CA TYR A 35 10.82 8.95 -16.68
C TYR A 35 10.93 7.47 -16.26
N GLN A 36 11.57 6.62 -17.06
CA GLN A 36 11.75 5.20 -16.77
C GLN A 36 12.64 4.96 -15.53
N ASP A 37 13.63 5.81 -15.30
CA ASP A 37 14.52 5.73 -14.13
C ASP A 37 13.77 6.11 -12.86
N VAL A 38 12.98 7.20 -12.90
CA VAL A 38 12.09 7.58 -11.79
C VAL A 38 11.05 6.47 -11.56
N ALA A 39 10.44 5.96 -12.65
CA ALA A 39 9.52 4.82 -12.67
C ALA A 39 10.08 3.61 -11.91
N SER A 40 11.33 3.25 -12.21
CA SER A 40 12.03 2.11 -11.64
C SER A 40 12.42 2.34 -10.19
N SER A 41 12.87 3.53 -9.83
CA SER A 41 13.31 3.89 -8.49
C SER A 41 12.17 3.77 -7.47
N VAL A 42 10.99 4.28 -7.79
CA VAL A 42 9.84 4.17 -6.89
C VAL A 42 9.33 2.74 -6.82
N ARG A 43 9.26 2.01 -7.95
CA ARG A 43 8.93 0.57 -7.94
C ARG A 43 9.88 -0.20 -7.00
N TYR A 44 11.16 0.12 -7.04
CA TYR A 44 12.17 -0.49 -6.18
C TYR A 44 11.91 -0.23 -4.69
N VAL A 45 11.50 0.98 -4.30
CA VAL A 45 11.17 1.29 -2.90
C VAL A 45 10.01 0.44 -2.37
N HIS A 46 9.01 0.15 -3.20
CA HIS A 46 7.92 -0.76 -2.85
C HIS A 46 8.36 -2.23 -2.84
N ALA A 47 9.10 -2.67 -3.85
CA ALA A 47 9.49 -4.07 -4.03
C ALA A 47 10.55 -4.53 -3.01
N SER A 48 11.51 -3.66 -2.67
CA SER A 48 12.54 -3.92 -1.65
C SER A 48 11.98 -3.98 -0.23
N GLY A 49 10.74 -3.53 -0.03
CA GLY A 49 10.10 -3.39 1.26
C GLY A 49 10.69 -2.30 2.15
N ALA A 50 11.57 -1.44 1.63
CA ALA A 50 12.17 -0.34 2.38
C ALA A 50 11.10 0.60 2.97
N MET A 51 10.11 0.96 2.15
CA MET A 51 8.96 1.75 2.60
C MET A 51 8.18 1.06 3.73
N TYR A 52 7.84 -0.22 3.54
CA TYR A 52 7.07 -0.96 4.53
C TYR A 52 7.80 -1.02 5.88
N ARG A 53 9.12 -1.20 5.86
CA ARG A 53 9.96 -1.17 7.08
C ARG A 53 9.95 0.20 7.74
N ALA A 54 10.21 1.27 6.98
CA ALA A 54 10.24 2.63 7.51
C ALA A 54 8.92 3.02 8.18
N VAL A 55 7.79 2.75 7.51
CA VAL A 55 6.45 3.01 8.06
C VAL A 55 6.17 2.13 9.28
N SER A 56 6.52 0.84 9.23
CA SER A 56 6.30 -0.10 10.34
C SER A 56 7.12 0.20 11.59
N GLN A 57 8.22 0.94 11.46
CA GLN A 57 9.06 1.37 12.59
C GLN A 57 8.53 2.64 13.26
N ASN A 58 7.69 3.42 12.57
CA ASN A 58 7.15 4.67 13.09
C ASN A 58 5.67 4.84 12.73
N LEU A 59 4.85 3.88 13.15
CA LEU A 59 3.43 3.84 12.80
C LEU A 59 2.66 5.06 13.31
N GLU A 60 2.99 5.59 14.49
CA GLU A 60 2.31 6.76 15.05
C GLU A 60 2.46 8.00 14.17
N HIS A 61 3.64 8.18 13.55
CA HIS A 61 3.89 9.30 12.66
C HIS A 61 3.18 9.14 11.30
N TYR A 62 3.16 7.94 10.74
CA TYR A 62 2.68 7.71 9.37
C TYR A 62 1.22 7.23 9.27
N VAL A 63 0.65 6.69 10.35
CA VAL A 63 -0.69 6.08 10.35
C VAL A 63 -1.57 6.77 11.39
N HIS A 64 -2.55 7.51 10.90
CA HIS A 64 -3.57 8.11 11.75
C HIS A 64 -4.47 7.03 12.36
N LYS A 65 -4.48 6.93 13.69
CA LYS A 65 -5.29 5.93 14.41
C LYS A 65 -6.75 6.35 14.45
N ASN A 66 -7.61 5.62 13.76
CA ASN A 66 -9.05 5.86 13.81
C ASN A 66 -9.67 5.20 15.05
N VAL A 67 -10.00 6.02 16.05
CA VAL A 67 -10.56 5.57 17.34
C VAL A 67 -11.92 4.87 17.17
N GLY A 68 -12.74 5.27 16.19
CA GLY A 68 -14.08 4.71 15.97
C GLY A 68 -14.10 3.43 15.12
N LEU A 69 -12.98 3.04 14.50
CA LEU A 69 -12.95 1.92 13.56
C LEU A 69 -13.34 0.60 14.21
N LYS A 70 -12.84 0.33 15.43
CA LYS A 70 -13.11 -0.91 16.15
C LYS A 70 -14.61 -1.09 16.42
N GLU A 71 -15.25 -0.04 16.93
CA GLU A 71 -16.68 -0.05 17.21
C GLU A 71 -17.51 -0.23 15.93
N TYR A 72 -17.11 0.46 14.86
CA TYR A 72 -17.77 0.32 13.57
C TYR A 72 -17.73 -1.12 13.04
N LEU A 73 -16.56 -1.76 13.04
CA LEU A 73 -16.42 -3.15 12.61
C LEU A 73 -17.24 -4.11 13.48
N SER A 74 -17.23 -3.91 14.81
CA SER A 74 -18.05 -4.68 15.75
C SER A 74 -19.54 -4.57 15.43
N ARG A 75 -20.05 -3.37 15.14
CA ARG A 75 -21.47 -3.16 14.77
C ARG A 75 -21.84 -3.88 13.48
N LEU A 76 -20.96 -3.87 12.47
CA LEU A 76 -21.20 -4.61 11.22
C LEU A 76 -21.34 -6.11 11.48
N ILE A 77 -20.45 -6.70 12.27
CA ILE A 77 -20.49 -8.13 12.62
C ILE A 77 -21.74 -8.45 13.44
N ALA A 78 -22.07 -7.61 14.44
CA ALA A 78 -23.28 -7.78 15.24
C ALA A 78 -24.56 -7.73 14.41
N SER A 79 -24.57 -6.99 13.29
CA SER A 79 -25.67 -6.97 12.31
C SER A 79 -25.69 -8.18 11.36
N GLY A 80 -24.86 -9.19 11.59
CA GLY A 80 -24.78 -10.42 10.79
C GLY A 80 -23.93 -10.32 9.52
N LYS A 81 -23.17 -9.23 9.32
CA LYS A 81 -22.31 -9.08 8.13
C LYS A 81 -21.02 -9.89 8.28
N GLN A 82 -20.62 -10.55 7.20
CA GLN A 82 -19.30 -11.20 7.10
C GLN A 82 -18.33 -10.25 6.39
N LEU A 83 -17.26 -9.86 7.08
CA LEU A 83 -16.26 -8.95 6.53
C LEU A 83 -15.09 -9.74 5.95
N PHE A 84 -14.46 -9.18 4.94
CA PHE A 84 -13.20 -9.68 4.38
C PHE A 84 -12.28 -8.51 4.03
N MET A 85 -11.00 -8.78 3.93
CA MET A 85 -9.99 -7.79 3.57
C MET A 85 -9.16 -8.28 2.39
N VAL A 86 -8.88 -7.39 1.44
CA VAL A 86 -8.07 -7.67 0.24
C VAL A 86 -7.06 -6.54 0.01
N THR A 87 -5.77 -6.84 0.20
CA THR A 87 -4.67 -5.87 0.07
C THR A 87 -3.60 -6.34 -0.91
N ASN A 88 -2.96 -5.38 -1.59
CA ASN A 88 -1.76 -5.64 -2.40
C ASN A 88 -0.49 -5.72 -1.54
N SER A 89 -0.56 -5.28 -0.28
CA SER A 89 0.58 -5.27 0.62
C SER A 89 0.88 -6.66 1.18
N PRO A 90 2.13 -6.92 1.61
CA PRO A 90 2.50 -8.13 2.34
C PRO A 90 1.79 -8.24 3.69
N PHE A 91 1.60 -9.47 4.16
CA PHE A 91 0.93 -9.75 5.45
C PHE A 91 1.63 -9.10 6.64
N SER A 92 2.96 -9.15 6.71
CA SER A 92 3.73 -8.60 7.84
C SER A 92 3.51 -7.10 8.04
N PHE A 93 3.47 -6.33 6.95
CA PHE A 93 3.20 -4.89 6.98
C PHE A 93 1.76 -4.62 7.43
N MET A 94 0.80 -5.28 6.80
CA MET A 94 -0.62 -5.10 7.10
C MET A 94 -0.91 -5.51 8.55
N SER A 95 -0.38 -6.64 9.03
CA SER A 95 -0.62 -7.13 10.39
C SER A 95 -0.14 -6.13 11.43
N ARG A 96 1.02 -5.50 11.23
CA ARG A 96 1.51 -4.44 12.14
C ARG A 96 0.57 -3.25 12.18
N GLY A 97 0.12 -2.77 11.02
CA GLY A 97 -0.83 -1.66 10.95
C GLY A 97 -2.18 -1.99 11.60
N MET A 98 -2.69 -3.20 11.38
CA MET A 98 -3.95 -3.66 11.98
C MET A 98 -3.85 -3.88 13.48
N CYS A 99 -2.75 -4.43 14.00
CA CYS A 99 -2.50 -4.51 15.44
C CYS A 99 -2.49 -3.10 16.06
N TYR A 100 -1.82 -2.13 15.42
CA TYR A 100 -1.80 -0.74 15.88
C TYR A 100 -3.20 -0.09 15.92
N MET A 101 -4.04 -0.36 14.91
CA MET A 101 -5.38 0.21 14.79
C MET A 101 -6.43 -0.46 15.69
N LEU A 102 -6.44 -1.79 15.77
CA LEU A 102 -7.54 -2.58 16.35
C LEU A 102 -7.14 -3.45 17.55
N GLY A 103 -5.84 -3.61 17.81
CA GLY A 103 -5.28 -4.54 18.81
C GLY A 103 -4.88 -5.89 18.22
N GLU A 104 -4.28 -6.75 19.04
CA GLU A 104 -3.73 -8.05 18.60
C GLU A 104 -4.79 -8.99 17.98
N ASP A 105 -6.02 -8.96 18.52
CA ASP A 105 -7.12 -9.82 18.05
C ASP A 105 -7.81 -9.31 16.79
N TRP A 106 -7.23 -8.36 16.06
CA TRP A 106 -7.87 -7.73 14.89
C TRP A 106 -8.35 -8.73 13.83
N ARG A 107 -7.73 -9.91 13.75
CA ARG A 107 -8.10 -10.94 12.77
C ARG A 107 -9.53 -11.43 12.97
N GLN A 108 -10.06 -11.39 14.19
CA GLN A 108 -11.43 -11.83 14.50
C GLN A 108 -12.50 -11.05 13.73
N TYR A 109 -12.17 -9.84 13.27
CA TYR A 109 -13.11 -9.01 12.53
C TYR A 109 -13.34 -9.48 11.09
N PHE A 110 -12.46 -10.33 10.54
CA PHE A 110 -12.46 -10.68 9.11
C PHE A 110 -12.53 -12.19 8.91
N LYS A 111 -13.53 -12.64 8.16
CA LYS A 111 -13.68 -14.05 7.75
C LYS A 111 -12.56 -14.48 6.80
N TYR A 112 -12.16 -13.58 5.89
CA TYR A 112 -11.08 -13.82 4.95
C TYR A 112 -10.12 -12.64 4.94
N ILE A 113 -8.82 -12.95 4.95
CA ILE A 113 -7.74 -11.98 4.85
C ILE A 113 -6.88 -12.39 3.65
N ILE A 114 -6.95 -11.60 2.59
CA ILE A 114 -6.25 -11.82 1.32
C ILE A 114 -5.17 -10.77 1.18
N VAL A 115 -3.92 -11.22 1.08
CA VAL A 115 -2.73 -10.36 0.96
C VAL A 115 -2.06 -10.54 -0.39
N MET A 116 -1.23 -9.58 -0.79
CA MET A 116 -0.53 -9.60 -2.09
C MET A 116 -1.48 -9.90 -3.26
N ALA A 117 -2.69 -9.34 -3.21
CA ALA A 117 -3.78 -9.68 -4.13
C ALA A 117 -3.51 -9.32 -5.59
N LYS A 118 -2.56 -8.41 -5.86
CA LYS A 118 -2.25 -7.88 -7.20
C LYS A 118 -3.49 -7.28 -7.90
N LYS A 119 -4.30 -6.51 -7.17
CA LYS A 119 -5.36 -5.69 -7.77
C LYS A 119 -4.76 -4.77 -8.85
N PRO A 120 -5.42 -4.58 -10.00
CA PRO A 120 -6.80 -4.98 -10.30
C PRO A 120 -6.97 -6.44 -10.75
N ASP A 121 -5.89 -7.14 -11.11
CA ASP A 121 -5.93 -8.49 -11.69
C ASP A 121 -6.72 -9.49 -10.84
N PHE A 122 -6.66 -9.35 -9.52
CA PHE A 122 -7.46 -10.13 -8.57
C PHE A 122 -8.95 -10.23 -8.95
N PHE A 123 -9.53 -9.15 -9.48
CA PHE A 123 -10.96 -9.07 -9.82
C PHE A 123 -11.25 -9.35 -11.30
N GLN A 124 -10.23 -9.37 -12.14
CA GLN A 124 -10.38 -9.42 -13.60
C GLN A 124 -9.94 -10.76 -14.18
N VAL A 125 -9.02 -11.47 -13.50
CA VAL A 125 -8.42 -12.69 -14.01
C VAL A 125 -8.90 -13.89 -13.19
N THR A 126 -9.50 -14.87 -13.87
CA THR A 126 -10.11 -16.05 -13.24
C THR A 126 -9.14 -17.20 -12.95
N SER A 127 -7.90 -17.13 -13.44
CA SER A 127 -6.96 -18.26 -13.47
C SER A 127 -5.72 -18.13 -12.57
N VAL A 128 -5.67 -17.16 -11.66
CA VAL A 128 -4.52 -17.01 -10.74
C VAL A 128 -4.69 -17.94 -9.52
N PRO A 129 -3.80 -18.90 -9.29
CA PRO A 129 -3.93 -19.83 -8.15
C PRO A 129 -3.72 -19.12 -6.81
N TYR A 130 -4.58 -19.42 -5.85
CA TYR A 130 -4.44 -18.95 -4.47
C TYR A 130 -3.37 -19.75 -3.74
N LYS A 131 -2.54 -19.06 -2.94
CA LYS A 131 -1.63 -19.69 -1.98
C LYS A 131 -2.22 -19.51 -0.59
N PHE A 132 -2.45 -20.63 0.10
CA PHE A 132 -2.86 -20.61 1.50
C PHE A 132 -1.63 -20.45 2.37
N TYR A 133 -1.71 -19.51 3.31
CA TYR A 133 -0.67 -19.28 4.30
C TYR A 133 -1.26 -19.60 5.67
N LEU A 134 -0.54 -20.42 6.45
CA LEU A 134 -0.83 -20.64 7.86
C LEU A 134 0.05 -19.65 8.63
N PHE A 135 -0.57 -18.72 9.35
CA PHE A 135 0.07 -17.65 10.12
C PHE A 135 -0.43 -17.63 11.55
#